data_AF-A0A163DHZ2-F1
#
_entry.id   AF-A0A163DHZ2-F1
#
_cell.length_a   1.000
_cell.length_b   1.000
_cell.length_c   1.000
_cell.angle_alpha   90.00
_cell.angle_beta   90.00
_cell.angle_gamma   90.00
#
_symmetry.space_group_name_H-M   'P 1'
#
loop_
_entity.id
_entity.type
_entity.pdbx_description
1 polymer ?
#
loop_
_entity_poly.entity_id
_entity_poly.type
_entity_poly.pdbx_seq_one_letter_code
_entity_poly.pdbx_strand_id
1 'polypeptide(L)'
;MPEAIAGEQLAIKKSTLRCMRRERRIRPGVDWIYSTGCKNSSVLYNVHSIIELQMQRTIQIAREEDQKRQTEAEGNRLAIETYDEPDSGTPTGSEA
;
A
#
# COMPACT_ATOMS: atom_id res chain seq x y z
N MET A 1 18.72 -18.43 -0.22
CA MET A 1 19.63 -17.66 -1.11
C MET A 1 20.59 -16.80 -0.29
N PRO A 2 21.90 -16.76 -0.60
CA PRO A 2 22.84 -15.81 -0.01
C PRO A 2 22.44 -14.34 -0.26
N GLU A 3 22.86 -13.42 0.61
CA GLU A 3 22.46 -12.01 0.59
C GLU A 3 22.68 -11.29 -0.74
N ALA A 4 23.80 -11.57 -1.43
CA ALA A 4 24.11 -10.92 -2.71
C ALA A 4 23.09 -11.27 -3.79
N ILE A 5 22.86 -12.57 -3.98
CA ILE A 5 21.92 -13.10 -4.96
C ILE A 5 20.48 -12.71 -4.60
N ALA A 6 20.13 -12.73 -3.31
CA ALA A 6 18.80 -12.31 -2.87
C ALA A 6 18.54 -10.84 -3.18
N GLY A 7 19.53 -9.96 -2.99
CA GLY A 7 19.41 -8.54 -3.35
C GLY A 7 19.22 -8.33 -4.86
N GLU A 8 19.97 -9.06 -5.68
CA GLU A 8 19.85 -9.01 -7.15
C GLU A 8 18.46 -9.47 -7.61
N GLN A 9 17.96 -10.61 -7.13
CA GLN A 9 16.65 -11.14 -7.52
C GLN A 9 15.48 -10.27 -7.06
N LEU A 10 15.61 -9.66 -5.88
CA LEU A 10 14.60 -8.73 -5.35
C LEU A 10 14.76 -7.31 -5.92
N ALA A 11 15.75 -7.06 -6.78
CA ALA A 11 16.10 -5.74 -7.29
C ALA A 11 16.29 -4.67 -6.19
N ILE A 12 16.88 -5.04 -5.05
CA ILE A 12 17.14 -4.14 -3.92
C ILE A 12 18.59 -4.22 -3.44
N LYS A 13 19.05 -3.14 -2.80
CA LYS A 13 20.38 -3.11 -2.19
C LYS A 13 20.46 -4.09 -1.02
N LYS A 14 21.64 -4.71 -0.84
CA LYS A 14 21.95 -5.58 0.31
C LYS A 14 21.72 -4.86 1.65
N SER A 15 22.03 -3.57 1.73
CA SER A 15 21.74 -2.73 2.90
C SER A 15 20.25 -2.69 3.24
N THR A 16 19.38 -2.60 2.23
CA THR A 16 17.92 -2.63 2.41
C THR A 16 17.47 -3.97 3.01
N LEU A 17 17.98 -5.11 2.52
CA LEU A 17 17.71 -6.42 3.12
C LEU A 17 18.14 -6.50 4.60
N ARG A 18 19.32 -5.98 4.91
CA ARG A 18 19.81 -5.93 6.31
C ARG A 18 18.94 -5.03 7.20
N CYS A 19 18.50 -3.88 6.69
CA CYS A 19 17.57 -3.01 7.40
C CYS A 19 16.23 -3.70 7.64
N MET A 20 15.62 -4.30 6.60
CA MET A 20 14.37 -5.05 6.72
C MET A 20 14.46 -6.16 7.78
N ARG A 21 15.60 -6.86 7.83
CA ARG A 21 15.87 -7.88 8.86
C ARG A 21 15.95 -7.27 10.27
N ARG A 22 16.75 -6.21 10.43
CA ARG A 22 16.97 -5.53 11.72
C ARG A 22 15.67 -4.94 12.28
N GLU A 23 14.87 -4.35 11.40
CA GLU A 23 13.56 -3.74 11.71
C GLU A 23 12.44 -4.78 11.82
N ARG A 24 12.74 -6.08 11.71
CA ARG A 24 11.76 -7.18 11.78
C ARG A 24 10.63 -7.06 10.77
N ARG A 25 10.86 -6.37 9.64
CA ARG A 25 9.93 -6.28 8.52
C ARG A 25 9.82 -7.59 7.73
N ILE A 26 10.78 -8.49 7.91
CA ILE A 26 10.79 -9.86 7.40
C ILE A 26 10.99 -10.85 8.56
N ARG A 27 10.33 -11.99 8.50
CA ARG A 27 10.16 -12.94 9.59
C ARG A 27 11.35 -13.90 9.69
N PRO A 28 11.97 -14.06 10.88
CA PRO A 28 12.98 -15.10 11.08
C PRO A 28 12.34 -16.49 10.93
N GLY A 29 13.07 -17.45 10.36
CA GLY A 29 12.60 -18.82 10.14
C GLY A 29 11.73 -19.00 8.89
N VAL A 30 11.15 -17.93 8.35
CA VAL A 30 10.30 -17.96 7.14
C VAL A 30 10.99 -17.24 6.00
N ASP A 31 11.31 -15.96 6.21
CA ASP A 31 11.87 -15.08 5.18
C ASP A 31 13.40 -15.07 5.20
N TRP A 32 14.00 -15.46 6.32
CA TRP A 32 15.45 -15.61 6.44
C TRP A 32 15.85 -16.54 7.59
N ILE A 33 17.03 -17.14 7.48
CA ILE A 33 17.64 -18.01 8.48
C ILE A 33 19.15 -17.76 8.59
N TYR A 34 19.72 -18.13 9.74
CA TYR A 34 21.18 -18.30 9.87
C TYR A 34 21.60 -19.57 9.14
N SER A 35 22.61 -19.48 8.27
CA SER A 35 23.09 -20.61 7.46
C SER A 35 23.53 -21.80 8.28
N THR A 36 24.12 -21.58 9.47
CA THR A 36 24.56 -22.66 10.37
C THR A 36 23.73 -22.73 11.65
N GLY A 37 22.62 -21.99 11.75
CA GLY A 37 21.83 -21.85 12.97
C GLY A 37 22.47 -20.97 14.06
N CYS A 38 23.72 -20.53 13.91
CA CYS A 38 24.41 -19.66 14.86
C CYS A 38 24.21 -18.18 14.52
N LYS A 39 24.07 -17.33 15.55
CA LYS A 39 23.88 -15.87 15.40
C LYS A 39 24.97 -15.16 14.57
N ASN A 40 26.19 -15.68 14.58
CA ASN A 40 27.34 -15.09 13.90
C ASN A 40 27.55 -15.65 12.48
N SER A 41 26.71 -16.56 12.02
CA SER A 41 26.83 -17.13 10.67
C SER A 41 26.33 -16.18 9.60
N SER A 42 26.65 -16.50 8.35
CA SER A 42 26.00 -15.86 7.21
C SER A 42 24.48 -16.09 7.24
N VAL A 43 23.74 -15.22 6.56
CA VAL A 43 22.28 -15.29 6.50
C VAL A 43 21.83 -15.71 5.10
N LEU A 44 20.85 -16.61 5.07
CA LEU A 44 20.16 -17.03 3.88
C LEU A 44 18.75 -16.43 3.89
N TYR A 45 18.32 -15.93 2.73
CA TYR A 45 16.99 -15.35 2.53
C TYR A 45 16.13 -16.28 1.67
N ASN A 46 14.84 -16.32 1.98
CA ASN A 46 13.82 -16.92 1.14
C ASN A 46 13.21 -15.82 0.27
N VAL A 47 13.65 -15.75 -0.99
CA VAL A 47 13.22 -14.68 -1.91
C VAL A 47 11.73 -14.77 -2.21
N HIS A 48 11.20 -15.99 -2.40
CA HIS A 48 9.78 -16.19 -2.71
C HIS A 48 8.86 -15.67 -1.61
N SER A 49 9.14 -16.00 -0.34
CA SER A 49 8.30 -15.52 0.77
C SER A 49 8.39 -14.01 0.97
N ILE A 50 9.55 -13.40 0.68
CA ILE A 50 9.70 -11.94 0.71
C ILE A 50 8.88 -11.29 -0.40
N ILE A 51 8.85 -11.87 -1.60
CA ILE A 51 8.01 -11.38 -2.72
C ILE A 51 6.53 -11.47 -2.33
N GLU A 52 6.08 -12.62 -1.82
CA GLU A 52 4.68 -12.79 -1.37
C GLU A 52 4.30 -11.74 -0.31
N LEU A 53 5.17 -11.51 0.67
CA LEU A 53 4.97 -10.49 1.70
C LEU A 53 4.85 -9.08 1.10
N GLN A 54 5.70 -8.75 0.12
CA GLN A 54 5.64 -7.46 -0.57
C GLN A 54 4.35 -7.34 -1.37
N MET A 55 3.95 -8.37 -2.10
CA MET A 55 2.69 -8.40 -2.86
C MET A 55 1.49 -8.15 -1.94
N GLN A 56 1.41 -8.83 -0.80
CA GLN A 56 0.33 -8.62 0.17
C GLN A 56 0.28 -7.18 0.68
N ARG A 57 1.43 -6.59 0.99
CA ARG A 57 1.53 -5.18 1.40
C ARG A 57 1.07 -4.23 0.29
N THR A 58 1.48 -4.47 -0.95
CA THR A 58 1.06 -3.65 -2.10
C THR A 58 -0.45 -3.73 -2.30
N ILE A 59 -1.04 -4.93 -2.21
CA ILE A 59 -2.49 -5.11 -2.31
C ILE A 59 -3.21 -4.35 -1.20
N GLN A 60 -2.70 -4.41 0.03
CA GLN A 60 -3.29 -3.68 1.15
C GLN A 60 -3.23 -2.17 0.92
N ILE A 61 -2.06 -1.63 0.56
CA ILE A 61 -1.89 -0.19 0.29
C ILE A 61 -2.83 0.27 -0.83
N ALA A 62 -2.89 -0.48 -1.94
CA ALA A 62 -3.78 -0.14 -3.06
C ALA A 62 -5.25 -0.12 -2.63
N ARG A 63 -5.69 -1.06 -1.80
CA ARG A 63 -7.05 -1.08 -1.26
C ARG A 63 -7.33 0.11 -0.35
N GLU A 64 -6.38 0.48 0.51
CA GLU A 64 -6.49 1.66 1.37
C GLU A 64 -6.58 2.95 0.54
N GLU A 65 -5.80 3.06 -0.54
CA GLU A 65 -5.89 4.18 -1.49
C GLU A 65 -7.22 4.22 -2.23
N ASP A 66 -7.75 3.08 -2.67
CA ASP A 66 -9.06 2.97 -3.32
C ASP A 66 -10.20 3.40 -2.39
N GLN A 67 -10.17 2.92 -1.14
CA GLN A 67 -11.14 3.32 -0.11
C GLN A 67 -11.07 4.82 0.15
N LYS A 68 -9.86 5.38 0.27
CA LYS A 68 -9.68 6.82 0.46
C LYS A 68 -10.30 7.62 -0.69
N ARG A 69 -10.08 7.19 -1.94
CA ARG A 69 -10.68 7.83 -3.13
C ARG A 69 -12.21 7.75 -3.13
N GLN A 70 -12.78 6.64 -2.69
CA GLN A 70 -14.24 6.49 -2.57
C GLN A 70 -14.81 7.43 -1.49
N THR A 71 -14.21 7.48 -0.31
CA THR A 71 -14.62 8.40 0.76
C THR A 71 -14.51 9.87 0.34
N GLU A 72 -13.43 10.25 -0.35
CA GLU A 72 -13.28 11.60 -0.91
C GLU A 72 -14.35 11.91 -1.97
N ALA A 73 -14.68 10.94 -2.83
CA ALA A 73 -15.75 11.09 -3.83
C ALA A 73 -17.14 11.21 -3.18
N GLU A 74 -17.44 10.41 -2.16
CA GLU A 74 -18.69 10.51 -1.39
C GLU A 74 -18.78 11.81 -0.61
N GLY A 75 -17.69 12.25 0.02
CA GLY A 75 -17.61 13.56 0.68
C GLY A 75 -17.84 14.72 -0.29
N ASN A 76 -17.26 14.65 -1.50
CA ASN A 76 -17.51 15.63 -2.56
C ASN A 76 -18.95 15.58 -3.09
N ARG A 77 -19.56 14.39 -3.23
CA ARG A 77 -20.98 14.28 -3.62
C ARG A 77 -21.91 14.88 -2.57
N LEU A 78 -21.65 14.64 -1.28
CA LEU A 78 -22.37 15.26 -0.17
C LEU A 78 -22.18 16.78 -0.11
N ALA A 79 -21.06 17.30 -0.61
CA ALA A 79 -20.83 18.74 -0.72
C ALA A 79 -21.55 19.41 -1.91
N ILE A 80 -22.06 18.62 -2.88
CA ILE A 80 -22.61 19.13 -4.16
C ILE A 80 -24.17 19.17 -4.17
N GLU A 81 -24.89 18.56 -3.22
CA GLU A 81 -26.34 18.75 -3.01
C GLU A 81 -26.55 19.39 -1.62
N THR A 82 -27.19 20.53 -1.41
CA THR A 82 -28.49 20.95 -1.93
C THR A 82 -28.61 22.48 -1.82
N TYR A 83 -28.56 23.21 -2.94
CA TYR A 83 -29.27 24.49 -3.04
C TYR A 83 -30.46 24.20 -3.94
N ASP A 84 -31.64 23.99 -3.36
CA ASP A 84 -32.89 24.15 -4.10
C ASP A 84 -32.97 25.64 -4.48
N GLU A 85 -32.83 25.94 -5.78
CA GLU A 85 -33.21 27.25 -6.30
C GLU A 85 -34.70 27.43 -6.03
N PRO A 86 -35.13 28.47 -5.29
CA PRO A 86 -36.55 28.75 -5.16
C PRO A 86 -37.09 29.11 -6.55
N ASP A 87 -38.08 28.35 -7.00
CA ASP A 87 -38.91 28.58 -8.18
C ASP A 87 -39.41 30.03 -8.18
N SER A 88 -38.66 30.91 -8.85
CA SER A 88 -39.03 32.31 -9.01
C SER A 88 -40.00 32.38 -10.17
N GLY A 89 -41.27 32.14 -9.83
CA GLY A 89 -42.41 32.28 -10.72
C GLY A 89 -42.30 33.57 -11.55
N THR A 90 -42.20 33.37 -12.86
CA THR A 90 -42.16 34.45 -13.84
C THR A 90 -43.54 35.13 -13.87
N PRO A 91 -43.64 36.47 -13.71
CA PRO A 91 -44.91 37.16 -13.87
C PRO A 91 -45.20 37.21 -15.37
N THR A 92 -46.15 36.41 -15.84
CA THR A 92 -46.65 36.55 -17.21
C THR A 92 -47.51 37.80 -17.28
N GLY A 93 -47.10 38.74 -18.13
CA GLY A 93 -47.74 40.04 -18.31
C GLY A 93 -49.23 39.93 -18.63
N SER A 94 -50.02 40.79 -17.99
CA SER A 94 -51.39 41.09 -18.37
C SER A 94 -51.35 42.29 -19.32
N GLU A 95 -51.44 42.03 -20.62
CA GLU A 95 -51.93 42.99 -21.61
C GLU A 95 -53.45 42.85 -21.72
N ALA A 96 -54.19 43.92 -21.42
CA ALA A 96 -55.37 44.42 -22.13
C ALA A 96 -55.99 45.59 -21.35
#